data_AF-A0A7C7UMA4-F1
#
_entry.id   AF-A0A7C7UMA4-F1
#
_cell.length_a   1.000
_cell.length_b   1.000
_cell.length_c   1.000
_cell.angle_alpha   90.00
_cell.angle_beta   90.00
_cell.angle_gamma   90.00
#
_symmetry.space_group_name_H-M   'P 1'
#
loop_
_entity.id
_entity.type
_entity.pdbx_description
1 polymer ?
#
loop_
_entity_poly.entity_id
_entity_poly.type
_entity_poly.pdbx_seq_one_letter_code
_entity_poly.pdbx_strand_id
1 'polypeptide(L)'
;MAFRLSLRSDYYREQDILYLRPYPLPSYGVHEPALDFLVYITNTESEEVVGFEILDFSSVFPRLDDPELAPYLEMRFDLPEAGLHDVSLREVLIWVAGRYLIGERVASYA
;
A
#
# COMPACT_ATOMS: atom_id res chain seq x y z
N MET A 1 -4.62 -12.10 19.88
CA MET A 1 -4.08 -10.76 19.59
C MET A 1 -3.88 -10.70 18.09
N ALA A 2 -4.60 -9.83 17.37
CA ALA A 2 -4.32 -9.60 15.96
C ALA A 2 -3.02 -8.79 15.89
N PHE A 3 -1.98 -9.35 15.27
CA PHE A 3 -0.76 -8.61 14.96
C PHE A 3 -1.16 -7.48 14.02
N ARG A 4 -0.97 -6.22 14.43
CA ARG A 4 -1.30 -5.04 13.63
C ARG A 4 -0.01 -4.42 13.12
N LEU A 5 0.09 -4.35 11.80
CA LEU A 5 1.25 -3.80 11.12
C LEU A 5 1.09 -2.29 10.99
N SER A 6 2.09 -1.56 11.48
CA SER A 6 2.20 -0.11 11.26
C SER A 6 3.04 0.14 10.01
N LEU A 7 2.46 0.81 9.02
CA LEU A 7 3.11 1.08 7.74
C LEU A 7 3.38 2.58 7.56
N ARG A 8 4.42 2.89 6.79
CA ARG A 8 4.67 4.21 6.21
C ARG A 8 4.35 4.18 4.72
N SER A 9 3.82 5.28 4.20
CA SER A 9 3.49 5.48 2.79
C SER A 9 4.44 6.48 2.14
N ASP A 10 5.19 6.00 1.15
CA ASP A 10 6.09 6.82 0.34
C ASP A 10 5.63 6.74 -1.12
N TYR A 11 5.14 7.84 -1.71
CA TYR A 11 4.72 7.90 -3.11
C TYR A 11 5.74 8.66 -3.97
N TYR A 12 6.37 7.94 -4.90
CA TYR A 12 7.38 8.43 -5.83
C TYR A 12 6.73 8.77 -7.16
N ARG A 13 6.26 10.02 -7.26
CA ARG A 13 5.42 10.47 -8.36
C ARG A 13 6.03 10.36 -9.75
N GLU A 14 7.32 10.68 -9.90
CA GLU A 14 7.97 10.65 -11.22
C GLU A 14 8.03 9.23 -11.80
N GLN A 15 8.00 8.22 -10.93
CA GLN A 15 8.02 6.80 -11.29
C GLN A 15 6.64 6.14 -11.15
N ASP A 16 5.64 6.86 -10.63
CA ASP A 16 4.31 6.33 -10.27
C ASP A 16 4.39 5.10 -9.34
N ILE A 17 5.32 5.09 -8.39
CA ILE A 17 5.50 3.97 -7.44
C ILE A 17 5.00 4.36 -6.06
N LEU A 18 4.15 3.51 -5.47
CA LEU A 18 3.75 3.61 -4.06
C LEU A 18 4.40 2.51 -3.22
N TYR A 19 5.13 2.90 -2.18
CA TYR A 19 5.62 1.98 -1.15
C TYR A 19 4.77 2.10 0.11
N LEU A 20 4.33 0.97 0.65
CA LEU A 20 3.66 0.82 1.94
C LEU A 20 4.47 -0.14 2.81
N ARG A 21 5.43 0.38 3.57
CA ARG A 21 6.48 -0.46 4.18
C ARG A 21 6.60 -0.26 5.69
N PRO A 22 6.99 -1.31 6.43
CA PRO A 22 7.27 -1.20 7.85
C PRO A 22 8.61 -0.47 8.02
N TYR A 23 8.76 0.23 9.15
CA TYR A 23 10.02 0.86 9.51
C TYR A 23 10.42 0.49 10.95
N PRO A 24 11.63 -0.07 11.17
CA PRO A 24 12.63 -0.45 10.16
C PRO A 24 12.16 -1.62 9.27
N LEU A 25 12.69 -1.71 8.06
CA LEU A 25 12.38 -2.78 7.10
C LEU A 25 13.05 -4.09 7.55
N PRO A 26 12.31 -5.16 7.87
CA PRO A 26 12.89 -6.45 8.25
C PRO A 26 13.53 -7.15 7.03
N SER A 27 14.13 -8.33 7.21
CA SER A 27 14.47 -9.18 6.06
C SER A 27 13.20 -9.74 5.42
N TYR A 28 13.06 -9.58 4.11
CA TYR A 28 11.86 -9.96 3.37
C TYR A 28 12.18 -10.64 2.03
N GLY A 29 11.22 -11.41 1.55
CA GLY A 29 11.07 -11.86 0.17
C GLY A 29 9.93 -11.10 -0.51
N VAL A 30 9.82 -11.25 -1.82
CA VAL A 30 8.81 -10.56 -2.64
C VAL A 30 7.92 -11.60 -3.31
N HIS A 31 6.60 -11.38 -3.21
CA HIS A 31 5.57 -12.15 -3.91
C HIS A 31 4.77 -11.20 -4.81
N GLU A 32 4.53 -11.60 -6.05
CA GLU A 32 3.82 -10.78 -7.05
C GLU A 32 2.47 -11.43 -7.40
N PRO A 33 1.39 -11.08 -6.68
CA PRO A 33 0.06 -11.63 -6.96
C PRO A 33 -0.56 -11.10 -8.26
N ALA A 34 -0.19 -9.91 -8.72
CA ALA A 34 -0.66 -9.32 -9.97
C ALA A 34 0.44 -8.45 -10.59
N LEU A 35 0.38 -8.24 -11.91
CA LEU A 35 1.30 -7.33 -12.60
C LEU A 35 1.26 -5.97 -11.91
N ASP A 36 2.44 -5.50 -11.48
CA ASP A 36 2.69 -4.21 -10.83
C ASP A 36 2.27 -4.12 -9.36
N PHE A 37 1.86 -5.23 -8.74
CA PHE A 37 1.54 -5.28 -7.30
C PHE A 37 2.44 -6.29 -6.60
N LEU A 38 3.32 -5.78 -5.75
CA LEU A 38 4.31 -6.56 -4.99
C LEU A 38 3.93 -6.59 -3.51
N VAL A 39 4.04 -7.77 -2.91
CA VAL A 39 3.81 -8.03 -1.49
C VAL A 39 5.13 -8.43 -0.85
N TYR A 40 5.51 -7.75 0.22
CA TYR A 40 6.68 -8.10 1.01
C TYR A 40 6.29 -9.09 2.11
N ILE A 41 7.02 -10.19 2.19
CA ILE A 41 6.76 -11.28 3.13
C ILE A 41 8.04 -11.52 3.94
N THR A 42 7.97 -11.76 5.24
CA THR A 42 9.15 -12.04 6.06
C THR A 42 9.84 -13.32 5.62
N ASN A 43 11.17 -13.34 5.65
CA ASN A 43 11.97 -14.55 5.44
C ASN A 43 12.03 -15.44 6.71
N THR A 44 10.97 -15.44 7.52
CA THR A 44 10.83 -16.25 8.73
C THR A 44 9.96 -17.47 8.46
N GLU A 45 9.98 -18.47 9.33
CA GLU A 45 9.12 -19.66 9.21
C GLU A 45 7.61 -19.33 9.13
N SER A 46 7.22 -18.16 9.61
CA SER A 46 5.83 -17.68 9.62
C SER A 46 5.37 -17.01 8.33
N GLU A 47 6.30 -16.60 7.43
CA GLU A 47 5.99 -15.91 6.16
C GLU A 47 4.90 -14.84 6.29
N GLU A 48 5.10 -13.87 7.18
CA GLU A 48 4.12 -12.82 7.45
C GLU A 48 4.24 -11.69 6.42
N VAL A 49 3.10 -11.25 5.88
CA VAL A 49 3.05 -10.04 5.06
C VAL A 49 3.46 -8.85 5.91
N VAL A 50 4.42 -8.07 5.45
CA VAL A 50 4.96 -6.92 6.18
C VAL A 50 4.85 -5.60 5.45
N GLY A 51 4.57 -5.60 4.14
CA GLY A 51 4.40 -4.39 3.35
C GLY A 51 4.02 -4.67 1.91
N PHE A 52 3.89 -3.60 1.14
CA PHE A 52 3.49 -3.61 -0.26
C PHE A 52 4.31 -2.61 -1.06
N GLU A 53 4.52 -2.91 -2.33
CA GLU A 53 5.04 -2.00 -3.34
C GLU A 53 4.16 -2.10 -4.56
N ILE A 54 3.72 -0.96 -5.08
CA ILE A 54 2.80 -0.90 -6.20
C ILE A 54 3.49 -0.08 -7.27
N LEU A 55 3.93 -0.78 -8.31
CA LEU A 55 4.44 -0.18 -9.54
C LEU A 55 3.23 0.36 -10.31
N ASP A 56 3.44 1.41 -11.10
CA ASP A 56 2.38 2.06 -11.89
C ASP A 56 1.06 2.23 -11.10
N PHE A 57 1.14 2.84 -9.91
CA PHE A 57 0.04 2.96 -8.96
C PHE A 57 -1.24 3.53 -9.58
N SER A 58 -1.11 4.48 -10.50
CA SER A 58 -2.24 5.03 -11.24
C SER A 58 -3.00 3.99 -12.09
N SER A 59 -2.31 2.95 -12.56
CA SER A 59 -2.86 1.83 -13.34
C SER A 59 -3.44 0.71 -12.47
N VAL A 60 -2.97 0.56 -11.24
CA VAL A 60 -3.49 -0.41 -10.27
C VAL A 60 -4.76 0.09 -9.59
N PHE A 61 -4.92 1.40 -9.42
CA PHE A 61 -6.10 1.98 -8.75
C PHE A 61 -7.47 1.59 -9.36
N PRO A 62 -7.65 1.50 -10.69
CA PRO A 62 -8.89 0.99 -11.30
C PRO A 62 -9.12 -0.52 -11.10
N ARG A 63 -8.10 -1.26 -10.65
CA ARG A 63 -8.10 -2.73 -10.50
C ARG A 63 -8.33 -3.18 -9.06
N LEU A 64 -8.80 -2.30 -8.17
CA LEU A 64 -9.06 -2.67 -6.77
C LEU A 64 -10.13 -3.77 -6.61
N ASP A 65 -10.89 -4.10 -7.66
CA ASP A 65 -11.86 -5.21 -7.63
C ASP A 65 -11.30 -6.51 -8.23
N ASP A 66 -9.99 -6.55 -8.51
CA ASP A 66 -9.29 -7.75 -8.99
C ASP A 66 -9.31 -8.85 -7.92
N PRO A 67 -9.85 -10.06 -8.22
CA PRO A 67 -9.88 -11.17 -7.28
C PRO A 67 -8.51 -11.60 -6.74
N GLU A 68 -7.44 -11.41 -7.51
CA GLU A 68 -6.07 -11.76 -7.10
C GLU A 68 -5.56 -10.82 -6.00
N LEU A 69 -6.05 -9.58 -5.97
CA LEU A 69 -5.70 -8.59 -4.96
C LEU A 69 -6.60 -8.65 -3.72
N ALA A 70 -7.83 -9.16 -3.86
CA ALA A 70 -8.85 -9.14 -2.81
C ALA A 70 -8.38 -9.61 -1.42
N PRO A 71 -7.61 -10.71 -1.26
CA PRO A 71 -7.14 -11.14 0.06
C PRO A 71 -6.25 -10.10 0.76
N TYR A 72 -5.41 -9.40 -0.01
CA TYR A 72 -4.49 -8.38 0.51
C TYR A 72 -5.22 -7.07 0.81
N LEU A 73 -6.21 -6.72 -0.02
CA LEU A 73 -6.98 -5.49 0.11
C LEU A 73 -7.79 -5.40 1.41
N GLU A 74 -8.20 -6.54 1.98
CA GLU A 74 -8.97 -6.62 3.23
C GLU A 74 -8.09 -6.64 4.49
N MET A 75 -6.77 -6.81 4.36
CA MET A 75 -5.84 -6.77 5.48
C MET A 75 -5.87 -5.40 6.17
N ARG A 76 -5.66 -5.39 7.49
CA ARG A 76 -5.84 -4.20 8.35
C ARG A 76 -4.51 -3.66 8.87
N PHE A 77 -4.35 -2.35 8.80
CA PHE A 77 -3.10 -1.65 9.12
C PHE A 77 -3.35 -0.37 9.90
N ASP A 78 -2.31 0.08 10.59
CA ASP A 78 -2.22 1.44 11.10
C ASP A 78 -1.26 2.26 10.22
N LEU A 79 -1.65 3.47 9.85
CA LEU A 79 -0.82 4.45 9.12
C LEU A 79 -0.66 5.69 10.01
N PRO A 80 0.33 5.70 10.93
CA PRO A 80 0.48 6.76 11.93
C PRO A 80 0.68 8.16 11.32
N GLU A 81 1.40 8.25 10.19
CA GLU A 81 1.67 9.52 9.50
C GLU A 81 0.41 10.16 8.89
N ALA A 82 -0.61 9.36 8.59
CA ALA A 82 -1.89 9.81 8.09
C ALA A 82 -2.94 9.95 9.21
N GLY A 83 -2.62 9.56 10.45
CA GLY A 83 -3.57 9.46 11.55
C GLY A 83 -4.67 8.41 11.31
N LEU A 84 -4.41 7.42 10.45
CA LEU A 84 -5.34 6.35 10.09
C LEU A 84 -5.06 5.11 10.95
N HIS A 85 -6.12 4.53 11.49
CA HIS A 85 -6.06 3.38 12.38
C HIS A 85 -7.09 2.33 11.96
N ASP A 86 -6.70 1.05 12.02
CA ASP A 86 -7.55 -0.10 11.68
C ASP A 86 -8.18 -0.04 10.26
N VAL A 87 -7.44 0.57 9.33
CA VAL A 87 -7.88 0.75 7.94
C VAL A 87 -7.43 -0.41 7.08
N SER A 88 -8.27 -0.79 6.11
CA SER A 88 -7.91 -1.79 5.12
C SER A 88 -6.87 -1.26 4.14
N LEU A 89 -6.11 -2.14 3.49
CA LEU A 89 -5.24 -1.71 2.40
C LEU A 89 -6.04 -0.98 1.31
N ARG A 90 -7.26 -1.45 0.98
CA ARG A 90 -8.15 -0.74 0.04
C ARG A 90 -8.38 0.72 0.47
N GLU A 91 -8.70 0.95 1.74
CA GLU A 91 -8.91 2.28 2.30
C GLU A 91 -7.65 3.15 2.21
N VAL A 92 -6.48 2.55 2.47
CA VAL A 92 -5.17 3.22 2.29
C VAL A 92 -4.95 3.64 0.84
N LEU A 93 -5.15 2.74 -0.13
CA LEU A 93 -4.95 3.04 -1.55
C LEU A 93 -5.89 4.13 -2.06
N ILE A 94 -7.15 4.13 -1.62
CA ILE A 94 -8.11 5.20 -1.91
C ILE A 94 -7.64 6.54 -1.31
N TRP A 95 -7.16 6.52 -0.08
CA TRP A 95 -6.63 7.73 0.56
C TRP A 95 -5.41 8.29 -0.17
N VAL A 96 -4.43 7.43 -0.53
CA VAL A 96 -3.24 7.84 -1.29
C VAL A 96 -3.64 8.40 -2.66
N ALA A 97 -4.53 7.72 -3.38
CA ALA A 97 -5.03 8.20 -4.68
C ALA A 97 -5.71 9.58 -4.55
N GLY A 98 -6.54 9.77 -3.53
CA GLY A 98 -7.15 11.07 -3.23
C GLY A 98 -6.12 12.16 -3.00
N ARG A 99 -5.07 11.86 -2.22
CA ARG A 99 -4.02 12.81 -1.86
C ARG A 99 -3.10 13.20 -3.01
N TYR A 100 -2.70 12.23 -3.84
CA TYR A 100 -1.60 12.44 -4.81
C TYR A 100 -2.02 12.37 -6.29
N LEU A 101 -3.12 11.69 -6.61
CA LEU A 101 -3.64 11.60 -7.98
C LEU A 101 -4.76 12.60 -8.23
N ILE A 102 -5.68 12.77 -7.27
CA ILE A 102 -6.88 13.62 -7.42
C ILE A 102 -6.61 15.03 -6.88
N GLY A 103 -5.81 15.17 -5.82
CA GLY A 103 -5.56 16.39 -5.05
C GLY A 103 -4.84 17.54 -5.76
N GLU A 104 -4.36 17.39 -6.99
CA GLU A 104 -3.69 18.49 -7.72
C GLU A 104 -4.60 19.32 -8.62
N ARG A 105 -5.86 18.94 -8.86
CA ARG A 105 -6.77 19.80 -9.62
C ARG A 105 -7.27 21.03 -8.86
N VAL A 106 -7.02 21.13 -7.55
CA VAL A 106 -7.55 22.21 -6.70
C VAL A 106 -6.49 23.27 -6.36
N ALA A 107 -5.19 22.97 -6.50
CA ALA A 107 -4.11 23.89 -6.08
C ALA A 107 -3.65 24.89 -7.16
N SER A 108 -4.16 24.81 -8.40
CA SER A 108 -3.72 25.67 -9.52
C SER A 108 -4.69 26.80 -9.89
N TYR A 109 -5.67 27.11 -9.02
CA TYR A 109 -6.59 28.24 -9.17
C TYR A 109 -6.69 29.07 -7.88
N ALA A 110 -5.54 29.49 -7.34
CA ALA A 110 -5.47 30.54 -6.33
C ALA A 110 -4.50 31.63 -6.80
#